data_AF-A0A964XK57-F1
#
_entry.id   AF-A0A964XK57-F1
#
_cell.length_a   1.000
_cell.length_b   1.000
_cell.length_c   1.000
_cell.angle_alpha   90.00
_cell.angle_beta   90.00
_cell.angle_gamma   90.00
#
_symmetry.space_group_name_H-M   'P 1'
#
loop_
_entity.id
_entity.type
_entity.pdbx_description
1 polymer ?
#
loop_
_entity_poly.entity_id
_entity_poly.type
_entity_poly.pdbx_seq_one_letter_code
_entity_poly.pdbx_strand_id
1 'polypeptide(L)'
;MRGKTAKAALAGALAAIIAAPAVPLAEKLFGGPDVDVSVVRAQAGEVDVVHTETDASGTRKDTKLPTAGVEVTLKNGGEDPAVIVEARLSVLTVDRVRACKPVGGDIQSTGTYGVSLPGSAASGDSYQGQVQFEVAPHDADALTVTVGAKEPLVHGAPLSLYRVHLQVREAGSSDFIDVPGEYSLGVMPSAADGLKYDTCMKRRAHKAVRAFLDGHGSDTITPTLRGILHAANSS
;
A
#
# COMPACT_ATOMS: atom_id res chain seq x y z
N MET A 1 -36.07 -92.78 -32.33
CA MET A 1 -36.04 -92.59 -30.87
C MET A 1 -35.71 -91.13 -30.59
N ARG A 2 -36.60 -90.43 -29.90
CA ARG A 2 -36.57 -88.98 -29.65
C ARG A 2 -36.11 -88.69 -28.22
N GLY A 3 -35.32 -87.63 -28.07
CA GLY A 3 -35.26 -86.78 -26.86
C GLY A 3 -34.20 -87.17 -25.83
N LYS A 4 -33.57 -86.26 -25.07
CA LYS A 4 -33.79 -84.81 -24.86
C LYS A 4 -32.45 -84.18 -24.46
N THR A 5 -32.16 -83.00 -24.99
CA THR A 5 -31.01 -82.16 -24.63
C THR A 5 -31.28 -81.40 -23.32
N ALA A 6 -30.29 -81.38 -22.43
CA ALA A 6 -30.33 -80.68 -21.15
C ALA A 6 -30.09 -79.18 -21.36
N LYS A 7 -30.98 -78.34 -20.82
CA LYS A 7 -30.81 -76.88 -20.72
C LYS A 7 -29.97 -76.55 -19.49
N ALA A 8 -28.78 -76.01 -19.70
CA ALA A 8 -27.99 -75.38 -18.65
C ALA A 8 -28.54 -73.96 -18.42
N ALA A 9 -29.00 -73.68 -17.19
CA ALA A 9 -29.40 -72.35 -16.76
C ALA A 9 -28.16 -71.58 -16.26
N LEU A 10 -27.75 -70.56 -17.01
CA LEU A 10 -26.71 -69.62 -16.64
C LEU A 10 -27.32 -68.58 -15.69
N ALA A 11 -27.06 -68.71 -14.39
CA ALA A 11 -27.44 -67.72 -13.39
C ALA A 11 -26.48 -66.53 -13.46
N GLY A 12 -26.92 -65.45 -14.10
CA GLY A 12 -26.20 -64.18 -14.14
C GLY A 12 -26.32 -63.43 -12.81
N ALA A 13 -25.20 -63.29 -12.11
CA ALA A 13 -25.07 -62.35 -11.01
C ALA A 13 -24.82 -60.94 -11.59
N LEU A 14 -25.86 -60.11 -11.59
CA LEU A 14 -25.71 -58.66 -11.81
C LEU A 14 -24.98 -58.08 -10.58
N ALA A 15 -23.70 -57.74 -10.77
CA ALA A 15 -22.98 -56.89 -9.84
C ALA A 15 -23.55 -55.46 -9.96
N ALA A 16 -24.31 -55.03 -8.95
CA ALA A 16 -24.70 -53.63 -8.79
C ALA A 16 -23.44 -52.84 -8.39
N ILE A 17 -22.75 -52.28 -9.38
CA ILE A 17 -21.74 -51.24 -9.16
C ILE A 17 -22.51 -50.01 -8.71
N ILE A 18 -22.47 -49.75 -7.40
CA ILE A 18 -22.91 -48.49 -6.81
C ILE A 18 -22.00 -47.41 -7.41
N ALA A 19 -22.52 -46.66 -8.38
CA ALA A 19 -21.88 -45.47 -8.92
C ALA A 19 -21.81 -44.43 -7.80
N ALA A 20 -20.77 -44.49 -6.97
CA ALA A 20 -20.39 -43.38 -6.11
C ALA A 20 -20.08 -42.19 -7.04
N PRO A 21 -20.67 -41.00 -6.84
CA PRO A 21 -20.30 -39.82 -7.61
C PRO A 21 -18.82 -39.52 -7.34
N ALA A 22 -17.96 -39.90 -8.29
CA ALA A 22 -16.53 -39.65 -8.25
C ALA A 22 -16.24 -38.20 -8.66
N VAL A 23 -16.72 -37.23 -7.88
CA VAL A 23 -16.41 -35.80 -8.00
C VAL A 23 -16.54 -35.19 -6.60
N PRO A 24 -15.51 -34.53 -5.98
CA PRO A 24 -14.32 -33.92 -6.59
C PRO A 24 -13.03 -34.12 -5.76
N LEU A 25 -12.31 -35.23 -5.90
CA LEU A 25 -10.91 -35.27 -5.41
C LEU A 25 -9.94 -34.54 -6.35
N ALA A 26 -10.30 -34.42 -7.64
CA ALA A 26 -9.50 -33.72 -8.63
C ALA A 26 -9.47 -32.19 -8.39
N GLU A 27 -10.56 -31.58 -7.93
CA GLU A 27 -10.55 -30.13 -7.60
C GLU A 27 -9.68 -29.81 -6.39
N LYS A 28 -9.46 -30.75 -5.46
CA LYS A 28 -8.47 -30.56 -4.38
C LYS A 28 -7.02 -30.77 -4.82
N LEU A 29 -6.79 -31.47 -5.93
CA LEU A 29 -5.44 -31.70 -6.47
C LEU A 29 -5.03 -30.66 -7.51
N PHE A 30 -5.99 -29.94 -8.09
CA PHE A 30 -5.77 -28.87 -9.07
C PHE A 30 -6.32 -27.51 -8.61
N GLY A 31 -6.87 -27.43 -7.40
CA GLY A 31 -7.24 -26.18 -6.77
C GLY A 31 -5.98 -25.35 -6.58
N GLY A 32 -6.01 -24.09 -7.03
CA GLY A 32 -4.98 -23.13 -6.67
C GLY A 32 -4.88 -22.96 -5.15
N PRO A 33 -3.88 -22.22 -4.67
CA PRO A 33 -3.76 -21.92 -3.24
C PRO A 33 -5.08 -21.27 -2.74
N ASP A 34 -5.54 -21.71 -1.57
CA ASP A 34 -6.75 -21.21 -0.92
C ASP A 34 -6.42 -19.91 -0.18
N VAL A 35 -6.47 -18.80 -0.92
CA VAL A 35 -6.11 -17.47 -0.46
C VAL A 35 -7.34 -16.55 -0.56
N ASP A 36 -7.74 -15.96 0.55
CA ASP A 36 -8.84 -14.98 0.63
C ASP A 36 -8.36 -13.72 1.35
N VAL A 37 -7.88 -12.74 0.61
CA VAL A 37 -7.35 -11.50 1.19
C VAL A 37 -8.40 -10.40 1.13
N SER A 38 -8.65 -9.77 2.28
CA SER A 38 -9.52 -8.61 2.40
C SER A 38 -8.85 -7.47 3.17
N VAL A 39 -9.20 -6.23 2.83
CA VAL A 39 -8.75 -5.05 3.58
C VAL A 39 -9.68 -4.83 4.76
N VAL A 40 -9.14 -4.91 5.97
CA VAL A 40 -9.91 -4.71 7.21
C VAL A 40 -9.86 -3.27 7.67
N ARG A 41 -8.72 -2.60 7.46
CA ARG A 41 -8.49 -1.23 7.88
C ARG A 41 -7.50 -0.57 6.94
N ALA A 42 -7.70 0.72 6.71
CA ALA A 42 -6.67 1.55 6.11
C ALA A 42 -6.72 2.95 6.71
N GLN A 43 -5.56 3.54 6.97
CA GLN A 43 -5.46 4.83 7.63
C GLN A 43 -4.22 5.61 7.18
N ALA A 44 -4.39 6.92 7.00
CA ALA A 44 -3.30 7.83 6.73
C ALA A 44 -2.57 8.18 8.04
N GLY A 45 -1.24 8.07 8.04
CA GLY A 45 -0.39 8.26 9.22
C GLY A 45 0.94 8.94 8.89
N GLU A 46 1.73 9.16 9.94
CA GLU A 46 3.14 9.53 9.83
C GLU A 46 3.98 8.32 10.21
N VAL A 47 5.03 8.06 9.44
CA VAL A 47 5.87 6.87 9.53
C VAL A 47 7.32 7.32 9.47
N ASP A 48 8.12 6.86 10.42
CA ASP A 48 9.56 7.10 10.42
C ASP A 48 10.24 6.20 9.38
N VAL A 49 10.72 6.79 8.30
CA VAL A 49 11.58 6.09 7.34
C VAL A 49 13.02 6.23 7.81
N VAL A 50 13.73 5.11 7.97
CA VAL A 50 15.16 5.14 8.32
C VAL A 50 15.97 5.40 7.05
N HIS A 51 16.68 6.52 7.03
CA HIS A 51 17.64 6.88 6.01
C HIS A 51 19.06 6.64 6.54
N THR A 52 19.79 5.73 5.89
CA THR A 52 21.18 5.42 6.26
C THR A 52 22.14 6.14 5.34
N GLU A 53 22.85 7.13 5.87
CA GLU A 53 23.98 7.76 5.19
C GLU A 53 25.27 7.06 5.58
N THR A 54 26.18 6.88 4.62
CA THR A 54 27.54 6.41 4.89
C THR A 54 28.50 7.55 4.59
N ASP A 55 29.22 8.02 5.60
CA ASP A 55 30.17 9.12 5.42
C ASP A 55 31.46 8.66 4.70
N ALA A 56 32.36 9.62 4.42
CA ALA A 56 33.63 9.33 3.78
C ALA A 56 34.56 8.39 4.58
N SER A 57 34.30 8.21 5.89
CA SER A 57 35.03 7.27 6.75
C SER A 57 34.45 5.85 6.73
N GLY A 58 33.32 5.64 6.06
CA GLY A 58 32.57 4.38 6.07
C GLY A 58 31.65 4.22 7.28
N THR A 59 31.50 5.26 8.11
CA THR A 59 30.61 5.24 9.26
C THR A 59 29.17 5.40 8.78
N ARG A 60 28.29 4.48 9.21
CA ARG A 60 26.85 4.54 8.94
C ARG A 60 26.15 5.42 9.97
N LYS A 61 25.33 6.34 9.49
CA LYS A 61 24.47 7.20 10.29
C LYS A 61 23.03 7.01 9.86
N ASP A 62 22.23 6.46 10.76
CA ASP A 62 20.80 6.29 10.56
C ASP A 62 20.06 7.54 11.05
N THR A 63 19.30 8.16 10.14
CA THR A 63 18.44 9.31 10.42
C THR A 63 17.00 8.89 10.18
N LYS A 64 16.13 9.07 11.17
CA LYS A 64 14.69 8.87 11.00
C LYS A 64 14.08 10.09 10.34
N LEU A 65 13.39 9.88 9.23
CA LEU A 65 12.70 10.92 8.47
C LEU A 65 11.19 10.70 8.59
N PRO A 66 10.46 11.61 9.25
CA PRO A 66 9.00 11.50 9.30
C PRO A 66 8.44 11.67 7.90
N THR A 67 7.71 10.66 7.43
CA THR A 67 7.13 10.61 6.09
C THR A 67 5.63 10.31 6.20
N ALA A 68 4.81 10.89 5.33
CA ALA A 68 3.41 10.53 5.27
C ALA A 68 3.25 9.11 4.70
N GLY A 69 2.30 8.33 5.20
CA GLY A 69 2.04 7.00 4.68
C GLY A 69 0.59 6.59 4.86
N VAL A 70 0.22 5.51 4.18
CA VAL A 70 -1.04 4.81 4.36
C VAL A 70 -0.72 3.44 4.94
N GLU A 71 -1.16 3.19 6.17
CA GLU A 71 -1.10 1.88 6.80
C GLU A 71 -2.37 1.12 6.43
N VAL A 72 -2.22 -0.08 5.88
CA VAL A 72 -3.28 -0.97 5.43
C VAL A 72 -3.18 -2.28 6.19
N THR A 73 -4.22 -2.65 6.92
CA THR A 73 -4.35 -3.96 7.56
C THR A 73 -5.10 -4.89 6.63
N LEU A 74 -4.40 -5.94 6.21
CA LEU A 74 -4.91 -7.01 5.37
C LEU A 74 -5.22 -8.22 6.26
N LYS A 75 -6.34 -8.89 6.01
CA LYS A 75 -6.69 -10.16 6.64
C LYS A 75 -6.76 -11.25 5.59
N ASN A 76 -6.11 -12.36 5.89
CA ASN A 76 -6.23 -13.58 5.11
C ASN A 76 -7.25 -14.51 5.77
N GLY A 77 -8.36 -14.78 5.08
CA GLY A 77 -9.39 -15.74 5.49
C GLY A 77 -9.19 -17.14 4.90
N GLY A 78 -8.19 -17.31 4.04
CA GLY A 78 -7.85 -18.58 3.40
C GLY A 78 -6.99 -19.48 4.29
N GLU A 79 -6.80 -20.72 3.83
CA GLU A 79 -6.00 -21.74 4.51
C GLU A 79 -4.49 -21.66 4.18
N ASP A 80 -4.13 -21.02 3.07
CA ASP A 80 -2.75 -20.84 2.61
C ASP A 80 -2.24 -19.41 2.88
N PRO A 81 -0.92 -19.21 3.12
CA PRO A 81 -0.36 -17.87 3.31
C PRO A 81 -0.56 -17.00 2.07
N ALA A 82 -0.97 -15.75 2.28
CA ALA A 82 -1.14 -14.79 1.20
C ALA A 82 0.12 -13.95 1.04
N VAL A 83 0.67 -13.86 -0.17
CA VAL A 83 1.86 -13.03 -0.42
C VAL A 83 1.47 -11.84 -1.29
N ILE A 84 1.56 -10.63 -0.75
CA ILE A 84 1.38 -9.39 -1.50
C ILE A 84 2.70 -9.03 -2.20
N VAL A 85 2.64 -8.91 -3.52
CA VAL A 85 3.81 -8.71 -4.39
C VAL A 85 3.90 -7.31 -4.98
N GLU A 86 2.78 -6.59 -5.02
CA GLU A 86 2.74 -5.26 -5.60
C GLU A 86 1.78 -4.33 -4.87
N ALA A 87 2.20 -3.08 -4.74
CA ALA A 87 1.33 -1.97 -4.35
C ALA A 87 1.30 -0.96 -5.49
N ARG A 88 0.09 -0.55 -5.88
CA ARG A 88 -0.17 0.48 -6.87
C ARG A 88 -0.76 1.70 -6.17
N LEU A 89 -0.07 2.82 -6.30
CA LEU A 89 -0.50 4.10 -5.80
C LEU A 89 -0.89 5.00 -6.98
N SER A 90 -2.16 5.39 -7.03
CA SER A 90 -2.68 6.33 -8.02
C SER A 90 -2.82 7.70 -7.40
N VAL A 91 -2.23 8.70 -8.04
CA VAL A 91 -2.27 10.09 -7.59
C VAL A 91 -3.51 10.74 -8.18
N LEU A 92 -4.53 10.96 -7.35
CA LEU A 92 -5.77 11.59 -7.78
C LEU A 92 -5.61 13.09 -7.93
N THR A 93 -4.90 13.72 -6.99
CA THR A 93 -4.69 15.18 -6.98
C THR A 93 -3.37 15.53 -6.33
N VAL A 94 -2.67 16.53 -6.87
CA VAL A 94 -1.46 17.12 -6.27
C VAL A 94 -1.58 18.64 -6.21
N ASP A 95 -1.47 19.19 -5.01
CA ASP A 95 -1.37 20.63 -4.77
C ASP A 95 0.00 20.98 -4.20
N ARG A 96 0.73 21.86 -4.91
CA ARG A 96 2.07 22.31 -4.48
C ARG A 96 1.99 23.72 -3.91
N VAL A 97 2.32 23.86 -2.63
CA VAL A 97 2.42 25.15 -1.95
C VAL A 97 3.79 25.76 -2.23
N ARG A 98 3.83 26.76 -3.12
CA ARG A 98 5.07 27.46 -3.47
C ARG A 98 5.74 28.11 -2.24
N ALA A 99 7.03 27.87 -2.09
CA ALA A 99 7.86 28.46 -1.06
C ALA A 99 7.82 30.01 -1.09
N CYS A 100 7.79 30.66 0.09
CA CYS A 100 7.94 32.11 0.23
C CYS A 100 9.43 32.47 0.15
N LYS A 101 9.94 32.74 -1.06
CA LYS A 101 11.37 33.01 -1.39
C LYS A 101 12.34 31.87 -0.99
N PRO A 102 13.19 31.40 -1.92
CA PRO A 102 14.20 30.39 -1.59
C PRO A 102 15.28 30.99 -0.68
N VAL A 103 15.57 30.33 0.45
CA VAL A 103 16.79 30.52 1.22
C VAL A 103 17.63 29.27 0.93
N GLY A 104 18.69 29.42 0.15
CA GLY A 104 19.31 28.33 -0.63
C GLY A 104 20.31 27.43 0.11
N GLY A 105 20.71 26.36 -0.60
CA GLY A 105 21.82 25.44 -0.33
C GLY A 105 21.64 24.12 -1.09
N ASP A 106 22.60 23.75 -1.95
CA ASP A 106 22.58 22.48 -2.72
C ASP A 106 23.11 21.32 -1.86
N ILE A 107 22.33 20.25 -1.74
CA ILE A 107 22.77 18.96 -1.18
C ILE A 107 22.09 17.83 -1.98
N GLN A 108 22.86 16.83 -2.39
CA GLN A 108 22.37 15.56 -2.94
C GLN A 108 22.43 14.48 -1.85
N SER A 109 21.46 13.57 -1.80
CA SER A 109 21.52 12.35 -0.97
C SER A 109 20.70 11.24 -1.60
N THR A 110 21.00 9.97 -1.25
CA THR A 110 20.60 8.74 -1.97
C THR A 110 19.99 7.67 -1.03
N GLY A 111 18.79 7.14 -1.35
CA GLY A 111 18.24 5.81 -0.92
C GLY A 111 17.48 5.70 0.44
N THR A 112 16.29 5.05 0.56
CA THR A 112 15.98 3.59 0.75
C THR A 112 14.46 3.27 0.54
N TYR A 113 14.05 1.99 0.42
CA TYR A 113 12.84 1.44 -0.24
C TYR A 113 11.43 1.74 0.35
N GLY A 114 10.46 1.87 -0.57
CA GLY A 114 9.00 2.09 -0.43
C GLY A 114 8.43 2.52 -1.79
N VAL A 115 7.11 2.50 -2.03
CA VAL A 115 6.52 3.08 -3.27
C VAL A 115 6.71 4.60 -3.25
N SER A 116 7.90 5.05 -3.65
CA SER A 116 8.27 6.45 -3.56
C SER A 116 7.57 7.24 -4.66
N LEU A 117 6.79 8.23 -4.27
CA LEU A 117 6.28 9.23 -5.20
C LEU A 117 7.41 10.21 -5.52
N PRO A 118 7.83 10.36 -6.78
CA PRO A 118 8.81 11.37 -7.13
C PRO A 118 8.20 12.76 -6.84
N GLY A 119 9.03 13.71 -6.44
CA GLY A 119 8.58 15.10 -6.24
C GLY A 119 7.92 15.71 -7.49
N SER A 120 8.20 15.15 -8.67
CA SER A 120 7.61 15.50 -9.97
C SER A 120 6.21 14.91 -10.23
N ALA A 121 5.65 14.09 -9.33
CA ALA A 121 4.36 13.44 -9.55
C ALA A 121 3.24 14.46 -9.88
N ALA A 122 2.39 14.11 -10.82
CA ALA A 122 1.25 14.89 -11.28
C ALA A 122 -0.07 14.17 -10.99
N SER A 123 -1.16 14.93 -10.98
CA SER A 123 -2.51 14.36 -10.90
C SER A 123 -2.74 13.44 -12.10
N GLY A 124 -3.25 12.23 -11.85
CA GLY A 124 -3.47 11.18 -12.83
C GLY A 124 -2.32 10.17 -12.96
N ASP A 125 -1.14 10.45 -12.38
CA ASP A 125 -0.03 9.51 -12.40
C ASP A 125 -0.35 8.25 -11.58
N SER A 126 0.21 7.11 -11.99
CA SER A 126 0.17 5.88 -11.22
C SER A 126 1.58 5.34 -11.03
N TYR A 127 1.89 4.93 -9.80
CA TYR A 127 3.18 4.39 -9.40
C TYR A 127 2.97 2.97 -8.90
N GLN A 128 3.83 2.07 -9.34
CA GLN A 128 3.82 0.68 -8.90
C GLN A 128 5.14 0.41 -8.20
N GLY A 129 5.08 -0.21 -7.03
CA GLY A 129 6.26 -0.74 -6.37
C GLY A 129 6.05 -2.19 -6.02
N GLN A 130 7.10 -2.97 -6.28
CA GLN A 130 7.18 -4.35 -5.81
C GLN A 130 7.31 -4.33 -4.29
N VAL A 131 6.47 -5.11 -3.63
CA VAL A 131 6.51 -5.36 -2.19
C VAL A 131 6.63 -6.87 -1.99
N GLN A 132 7.09 -7.32 -0.84
CA GLN A 132 7.01 -8.72 -0.47
C GLN A 132 6.54 -8.76 0.97
N PHE A 133 5.25 -9.00 1.14
CA PHE A 133 4.57 -8.94 2.43
C PHE A 133 3.66 -10.16 2.55
N GLU A 134 3.86 -10.97 3.57
CA GLU A 134 3.14 -12.22 3.78
C GLU A 134 2.12 -12.05 4.90
N VAL A 135 0.89 -12.52 4.69
CA VAL A 135 -0.17 -12.58 5.69
C VAL A 135 -0.50 -14.05 5.97
N ALA A 136 -0.25 -14.47 7.21
CA ALA A 136 -0.49 -15.84 7.62
C ALA A 136 -1.98 -16.24 7.49
N PRO A 137 -2.28 -17.54 7.30
CA PRO A 137 -3.66 -18.04 7.26
C PRO A 137 -4.46 -17.63 8.49
N HIS A 138 -5.71 -17.20 8.28
CA HIS A 138 -6.64 -16.74 9.31
C HIS A 138 -6.15 -15.56 10.17
N ASP A 139 -5.06 -14.90 9.76
CA ASP A 139 -4.44 -13.79 10.50
C ASP A 139 -4.64 -12.45 9.80
N ALA A 140 -4.29 -11.37 10.50
CA ALA A 140 -4.27 -10.03 9.95
C ALA A 140 -2.94 -9.33 10.25
N ASP A 141 -2.35 -8.70 9.22
CA ASP A 141 -1.08 -7.99 9.34
C ASP A 141 -1.15 -6.64 8.61
N ALA A 142 -0.28 -5.71 8.99
CA ALA A 142 -0.28 -4.33 8.52
C ALA A 142 0.88 -4.05 7.54
N LEU A 143 0.51 -3.66 6.31
CA LEU A 143 1.40 -3.13 5.29
C LEU A 143 1.37 -1.60 5.34
N THR A 144 2.54 -0.96 5.39
CA THR A 144 2.63 0.50 5.29
C THR A 144 3.19 0.92 3.94
N VAL A 145 2.43 1.74 3.21
CA VAL A 145 2.84 2.37 1.95
C VAL A 145 3.15 3.83 2.21
N THR A 146 4.43 4.19 2.16
CA THR A 146 4.89 5.57 2.36
C THR A 146 4.77 6.40 1.09
N VAL A 147 4.46 7.68 1.25
CA VAL A 147 4.35 8.67 0.18
C VAL A 147 5.29 9.82 0.51
N GLY A 148 6.28 9.99 -0.35
CA GLY A 148 7.30 11.01 -0.21
C GLY A 148 8.55 10.65 -0.99
N ALA A 149 9.50 11.57 -0.99
CA ALA A 149 10.80 11.30 -1.58
C ALA A 149 11.52 10.21 -0.78
N LYS A 150 12.16 9.30 -1.50
CA LYS A 150 13.09 8.29 -0.98
C LYS A 150 14.28 8.91 -0.22
N GLU A 151 14.52 10.18 -0.51
CA GLU A 151 15.67 10.97 -0.11
C GLU A 151 15.18 12.21 0.64
N PRO A 152 15.98 12.75 1.58
CA PRO A 152 15.72 14.06 2.13
C PRO A 152 15.50 15.05 0.99
N LEU A 153 14.29 15.60 0.90
CA LEU A 153 13.99 16.62 -0.10
C LEU A 153 14.96 17.80 0.07
N VAL A 154 15.59 18.21 -1.04
CA VAL A 154 16.51 19.35 -1.10
C VAL A 154 15.86 20.58 -0.45
N HIS A 155 16.66 21.39 0.24
CA HIS A 155 16.21 22.66 0.80
C HIS A 155 15.42 23.47 -0.25
N GLY A 156 14.19 23.84 0.10
CA GLY A 156 13.32 24.64 -0.77
C GLY A 156 12.31 23.86 -1.60
N ALA A 157 12.23 22.53 -1.48
CA ALA A 157 11.11 21.81 -2.09
C ALA A 157 9.77 22.31 -1.53
N PRO A 158 8.75 22.50 -2.38
CA PRO A 158 7.45 22.96 -1.91
C PRO A 158 6.80 21.91 -1.02
N LEU A 159 5.96 22.35 -0.07
CA LEU A 159 5.00 21.45 0.57
C LEU A 159 4.06 20.92 -0.53
N SER A 160 3.95 19.61 -0.63
CA SER A 160 3.06 18.94 -1.57
C SER A 160 1.95 18.25 -0.81
N LEU A 161 0.71 18.50 -1.24
CA LEU A 161 -0.50 17.86 -0.73
C LEU A 161 -0.96 16.87 -1.80
N TYR A 162 -1.08 15.60 -1.41
CA TYR A 162 -1.48 14.52 -2.31
C TYR A 162 -2.83 13.97 -1.87
N ARG A 163 -3.70 13.69 -2.83
CA ARG A 163 -4.82 12.77 -2.67
C ARG A 163 -4.49 11.52 -3.45
N VAL A 164 -4.42 10.39 -2.77
CA VAL A 164 -3.99 9.13 -3.36
C VAL A 164 -5.03 8.05 -3.17
N HIS A 165 -5.03 7.11 -4.11
CA HIS A 165 -5.77 5.86 -4.06
C HIS A 165 -4.77 4.71 -4.07
N LEU A 166 -5.02 3.69 -3.26
CA LEU A 166 -4.10 2.57 -3.07
C LEU A 166 -4.76 1.27 -3.49
N GLN A 167 -4.00 0.43 -4.18
CA GLN A 167 -4.41 -0.92 -4.51
C GLN A 167 -3.22 -1.86 -4.25
N VAL A 168 -3.49 -3.10 -3.89
CA VAL A 168 -2.45 -4.11 -3.67
C VAL A 168 -2.74 -5.35 -4.51
N ARG A 169 -1.71 -6.13 -4.84
CA ARG A 169 -1.86 -7.36 -5.61
C ARG A 169 -1.17 -8.53 -4.92
N GLU A 170 -1.91 -9.61 -4.83
CA GLU A 170 -1.49 -10.90 -4.28
C GLU A 170 -0.77 -11.75 -5.36
N ALA A 171 0.12 -12.63 -4.91
CA ALA A 171 0.97 -13.47 -5.72
C ALA A 171 0.19 -14.60 -6.41
N GLY A 172 -0.15 -14.41 -7.68
CA GLY A 172 -0.91 -15.40 -8.45
C GLY A 172 -2.26 -14.86 -8.88
N SER A 173 -2.74 -13.80 -8.24
CA SER A 173 -3.84 -12.99 -8.75
C SER A 173 -3.43 -12.09 -9.92
N SER A 174 -4.29 -12.00 -10.94
CA SER A 174 -4.18 -10.98 -11.99
C SER A 174 -4.74 -9.63 -11.57
N ASP A 175 -5.63 -9.63 -10.58
CA ASP A 175 -6.44 -8.49 -10.19
C ASP A 175 -5.86 -7.79 -8.97
N PHE A 176 -6.10 -6.48 -8.90
CA PHE A 176 -5.75 -5.67 -7.75
C PHE A 176 -6.89 -5.68 -6.74
N ILE A 177 -6.53 -5.86 -5.48
CA ILE A 177 -7.39 -5.65 -4.33
C ILE A 177 -7.43 -4.15 -4.06
N ASP A 178 -8.64 -3.60 -4.08
CA ASP A 178 -8.90 -2.20 -3.83
C ASP A 178 -8.77 -1.89 -2.33
N VAL A 179 -7.98 -0.86 -1.98
CA VAL A 179 -7.92 -0.38 -0.59
C VAL A 179 -8.99 0.71 -0.44
N PRO A 180 -10.06 0.46 0.31
CA PRO A 180 -11.23 1.32 0.32
C PRO A 180 -10.89 2.73 0.78
N GLY A 181 -11.32 3.72 0.00
CA GLY A 181 -11.18 5.13 0.31
C GLY A 181 -10.00 5.81 -0.36
N GLU A 182 -9.84 7.08 -0.04
CA GLU A 182 -8.80 7.94 -0.59
C GLU A 182 -8.10 8.67 0.55
N TYR A 183 -6.82 8.93 0.38
CA TYR A 183 -5.95 9.37 1.47
C TYR A 183 -5.35 10.73 1.15
N SER A 184 -5.52 11.67 2.07
CA SER A 184 -4.95 13.01 1.98
C SER A 184 -3.62 13.08 2.75
N LEU A 185 -2.52 13.19 2.01
CA LEU A 185 -1.16 13.11 2.53
C LEU A 185 -0.43 14.45 2.32
N GLY A 186 0.13 15.00 3.40
CA GLY A 186 1.02 16.15 3.33
C GLY A 186 2.47 15.71 3.37
N VAL A 187 3.23 16.00 2.32
CA VAL A 187 4.68 15.75 2.28
C VAL A 187 5.40 17.07 2.43
N MET A 188 6.11 17.23 3.53
CA MET A 188 6.97 18.38 3.78
C MET A 188 8.40 18.08 3.31
N PRO A 189 9.13 19.09 2.78
CA PRO A 189 10.59 18.98 2.70
C PRO A 189 11.13 18.68 4.10
N SER A 190 11.97 17.64 4.21
CA SER A 190 12.54 17.17 5.48
C SER A 190 13.04 18.34 6.32
N ALA A 191 12.51 18.47 7.53
CA ALA A 191 12.93 19.48 8.51
C ALA A 191 14.11 18.97 9.35
N ALA A 192 15.05 18.22 8.73
CA ALA A 192 16.20 17.64 9.41
C ALA A 192 16.99 18.65 10.26
N ASP A 193 16.90 19.95 9.95
CA ASP A 193 17.59 21.02 10.69
C ASP A 193 16.66 22.00 11.42
N GLY A 194 15.43 21.61 11.74
CA GLY A 194 14.50 22.51 12.44
C GLY A 194 14.22 23.76 11.60
N LEU A 195 14.02 23.57 10.29
CA LEU A 195 13.61 24.61 9.34
C LEU A 195 12.46 25.41 9.95
N LYS A 196 12.80 26.57 10.51
CA LYS A 196 11.85 27.56 10.98
C LYS A 196 11.14 28.06 9.74
N TYR A 197 9.98 27.49 9.44
CA TYR A 197 9.09 28.10 8.45
C TYR A 197 8.87 29.55 8.86
N ASP A 198 9.24 30.46 7.96
CA ASP A 198 8.78 31.84 7.98
C ASP A 198 7.26 31.84 8.21
N THR A 199 6.77 32.79 9.02
CA THR A 199 5.35 33.08 9.23
C THR A 199 4.55 33.09 7.91
N CYS A 200 5.14 33.54 6.80
CA CYS A 200 4.58 33.46 5.45
C CYS A 200 4.28 32.01 5.03
N MET A 201 5.25 31.10 5.18
CA MET A 201 5.09 29.70 4.81
C MET A 201 4.05 29.00 5.69
N LYS A 202 4.04 29.28 7.00
CA LYS A 202 3.01 28.74 7.91
C LYS A 202 1.61 29.16 7.49
N ARG A 203 1.40 30.45 7.20
CA ARG A 203 0.10 30.98 6.75
C ARG A 203 -0.33 30.41 5.40
N ARG A 204 0.61 30.28 4.44
CA ARG A 204 0.32 29.68 3.14
C ARG A 204 0.00 28.19 3.23
N ALA A 205 0.79 27.44 3.99
CA ALA A 205 0.56 26.03 4.24
C ALA A 205 -0.81 25.82 4.90
N HIS A 206 -1.14 26.59 5.94
CA HIS A 206 -2.45 26.53 6.59
C HIS A 206 -3.61 26.81 5.61
N LYS A 207 -3.52 27.89 4.82
CA LYS A 207 -4.55 28.23 3.83
C LYS A 207 -4.70 27.15 2.76
N ALA A 208 -3.58 26.60 2.28
CA ALA A 208 -3.58 25.55 1.27
C ALA A 208 -4.14 24.25 1.81
N VAL A 209 -3.73 23.80 3.00
CA VAL A 209 -4.27 22.59 3.65
C VAL A 209 -5.78 22.74 3.86
N ARG A 210 -6.26 23.90 4.33
CA ARG A 210 -7.69 24.13 4.51
C ARG A 210 -8.45 24.05 3.18
N ALA A 211 -7.97 24.76 2.16
CA ALA A 211 -8.61 24.75 0.83
C ALA A 211 -8.62 23.34 0.21
N PHE A 212 -7.53 22.60 0.39
CA PHE A 212 -7.41 21.21 -0.08
C PHE A 212 -8.43 20.30 0.61
N LEU A 213 -8.56 20.40 1.94
CA LEU A 213 -9.52 19.60 2.69
C LEU A 213 -10.98 20.00 2.41
N ASP A 214 -11.26 21.29 2.27
CA ASP A 214 -12.61 21.79 1.93
C ASP A 214 -13.06 21.30 0.53
N GLY A 215 -12.11 21.14 -0.40
CA GLY A 215 -12.39 20.67 -1.77
C GLY A 215 -12.50 19.14 -1.91
N HIS A 216 -11.97 18.37 -0.95
CA HIS A 216 -11.78 16.93 -1.10
C HIS A 216 -12.32 16.06 0.04
N GLY A 217 -12.82 16.67 1.13
CA GLY A 217 -13.30 15.94 2.31
C GLY A 217 -12.20 15.67 3.33
N SER A 218 -12.59 15.42 4.58
CA SER A 218 -11.67 15.33 5.73
C SER A 218 -11.41 13.91 6.22
N ASP A 219 -11.87 12.90 5.50
CA ASP A 219 -12.13 11.58 6.10
C ASP A 219 -10.85 10.86 6.55
N THR A 220 -9.67 11.25 6.02
CA THR A 220 -8.36 10.77 6.48
C THR A 220 -7.27 11.85 6.35
N ILE A 221 -7.10 12.66 7.40
CA ILE A 221 -6.05 13.69 7.48
C ILE A 221 -4.83 13.12 8.22
N THR A 222 -3.65 13.16 7.59
CA THR A 222 -2.40 12.75 8.28
C THR A 222 -2.08 13.63 9.49
N PRO A 223 -1.35 13.10 10.50
CA PRO A 223 -0.82 13.90 11.60
C PRO A 223 -0.03 15.12 11.12
N THR A 224 0.70 15.01 10.02
CA THR A 224 1.44 16.12 9.41
C THR A 224 0.54 17.28 8.99
N LEU A 225 -0.57 17.00 8.28
CA LEU A 225 -1.56 18.01 7.91
C LEU A 225 -2.22 18.62 9.15
N ARG A 226 -2.53 17.79 10.15
CA ARG A 226 -3.07 18.25 11.44
C ARG A 226 -2.06 19.16 12.18
N GLY A 227 -0.79 18.81 12.16
CA GLY A 227 0.31 19.60 12.72
C GLY A 227 0.44 20.95 12.05
N ILE A 228 0.35 21.01 10.72
CA ILE A 228 0.32 22.27 9.95
C ILE A 228 -0.88 23.13 10.37
N LEU A 229 -2.06 22.52 10.55
CA LEU A 229 -3.27 23.22 11.01
C LEU A 229 -3.11 23.79 12.43
N HIS A 230 -2.53 23.04 13.36
CA HIS A 230 -2.30 23.51 14.73
C HIS A 230 -1.22 24.58 14.83
N ALA A 231 -0.10 24.42 14.12
CA ALA A 231 1.04 25.33 14.18
C ALA A 231 0.72 26.77 13.72
N ALA A 232 -0.32 26.94 12.90
CA ALA A 232 -0.78 28.25 12.46
C ALA A 232 -1.64 29.00 13.50
N ASN A 233 -2.22 28.29 14.47
CA ASN A 233 -3.06 28.88 15.52
C ASN A 233 -2.23 29.30 16.75
N SER A 234 -0.98 28.86 16.86
CA SER A 234 -0.08 29.15 17.99
C SER A 234 0.87 30.33 17.75
N SER A 235 0.69 31.10 16.67
CA SER A 235 1.54 32.24 16.28
C SER A 235 0.73 33.52 16.12
#